data_AF-A0A1G2MDA5-F1
#
_entry.id   AF-A0A1G2MDA5-F1
#
_cell.length_a   1.000
_cell.length_b   1.000
_cell.length_c   1.000
_cell.angle_alpha   90.00
_cell.angle_beta   90.00
_cell.angle_gamma   90.00
#
_symmetry.space_group_name_H-M   'P 1'
#
loop_
_entity.id
_entity.type
_entity.pdbx_description
1 polymer ?
#
loop_
_entity_poly.entity_id
_entity_poly.type
_entity_poly.pdbx_seq_one_letter_code
_entity_poly.pdbx_strand_id
1 'polypeptide(L)'
;MSESKRTYRMRSEVWPYPGMAGWRFLTLPKKDGQEIRQKFGKQARGWGSLPVSVTIGNTTWNTSIFPDKKSGSYVLPLKAKIRKAEGISDHSRVTFTLTLR
;
A
#
# COMPACT_ATOMS: atom_id res chain seq x y z
N MET A 1 22.21 -16.62 4.22
CA MET A 1 21.41 -15.72 3.36
C MET A 1 20.02 -15.62 3.99
N SER A 2 19.77 -14.57 4.77
CA SER A 2 18.50 -14.42 5.51
C SER A 2 17.36 -14.22 4.52
N GLU A 3 16.37 -15.12 4.52
CA GLU A 3 15.11 -14.95 3.79
C GLU A 3 14.41 -13.68 4.29
N SER A 4 14.60 -12.58 3.57
CA SER A 4 13.94 -11.31 3.89
C SER A 4 12.44 -11.51 3.78
N LYS A 5 11.73 -11.42 4.92
CA LYS A 5 10.27 -11.40 4.97
C LYS A 5 9.74 -10.38 3.95
N ARG A 6 9.10 -10.87 2.87
CA ARG A 6 8.50 -10.03 1.81
C ARG A 6 7.06 -9.62 2.12
N THR A 7 6.51 -10.14 3.21
CA THR A 7 5.10 -10.03 3.58
C THR A 7 4.94 -9.21 4.85
N TYR A 8 4.14 -8.16 4.79
CA TYR A 8 3.92 -7.19 5.86
C TYR A 8 2.43 -7.10 6.15
N ARG A 9 2.02 -7.33 7.40
CA ARG A 9 0.66 -7.07 7.85
C ARG A 9 0.65 -5.75 8.59
N MET A 10 -0.18 -4.82 8.13
CA MET A 10 -0.20 -3.46 8.63
C MET A 10 -1.62 -2.90 8.67
N ARG A 11 -1.79 -1.77 9.35
CA ARG A 11 -3.07 -1.09 9.49
C ARG A 11 -2.90 0.39 9.18
N SER A 12 -3.72 0.90 8.26
CA SER A 12 -3.69 2.31 7.85
C SER A 12 -5.09 2.87 7.65
N GLU A 13 -5.19 4.18 7.73
CA GLU A 13 -6.42 4.90 7.41
C GLU A 13 -6.54 5.15 5.92
N VAL A 14 -7.74 4.90 5.38
CA VAL A 14 -8.10 5.25 4.00
C VAL A 14 -8.36 6.74 3.92
N TRP A 15 -7.66 7.44 3.02
CA TRP A 15 -7.90 8.86 2.80
C TRP A 15 -8.23 9.14 1.33
N PRO A 16 -9.18 10.06 1.07
CA PRO A 16 -9.50 10.49 -0.29
C PRO A 16 -8.40 11.40 -0.82
N TYR A 17 -7.91 11.13 -2.03
CA TYR A 17 -6.99 12.03 -2.70
C TYR A 17 -7.75 13.26 -3.22
N PRO A 18 -7.28 14.48 -2.93
CA PRO A 18 -7.93 15.70 -3.43
C PRO A 18 -7.77 15.76 -4.95
N GLY A 19 -8.85 15.45 -5.68
CA GLY A 19 -8.89 15.47 -7.14
C GLY A 19 -10.19 14.88 -7.71
N MET A 20 -10.50 15.22 -8.96
CA MET A 20 -11.77 14.86 -9.62
C MET A 20 -11.99 13.35 -9.83
N ALA A 21 -10.94 12.52 -9.68
CA ALA A 21 -10.99 11.11 -10.06
C ALA A 21 -11.35 10.13 -8.92
N GLY A 22 -11.73 10.63 -7.75
CA GLY A 22 -12.29 9.78 -6.68
C GLY A 22 -11.32 8.73 -6.12
N TRP A 23 -10.02 8.92 -6.29
CA TRP A 23 -8.99 8.01 -5.78
C TRP A 23 -8.93 8.02 -4.27
N ARG A 24 -8.76 6.83 -3.68
CA ARG A 24 -8.50 6.63 -2.26
C ARG A 24 -7.15 5.94 -2.11
N PHE A 25 -6.42 6.31 -1.06
CA PHE A 25 -5.10 5.76 -0.78
C PHE A 25 -4.99 5.32 0.67
N LEU A 26 -4.00 4.45 0.90
CA LEU A 26 -3.53 4.03 2.20
C LEU A 26 -2.07 4.41 2.32
N THR A 27 -1.71 5.15 3.36
CA THR A 27 -0.30 5.42 3.65
C THR A 27 0.25 4.30 4.51
N LEU A 28 1.32 3.62 4.05
CA LEU A 28 1.97 2.59 4.84
C LEU A 28 2.55 3.21 6.12
N PRO A 29 2.50 2.51 7.27
CA PRO A 29 3.14 3.00 8.49
C PRO A 29 4.61 3.31 8.22
N LYS A 30 5.10 4.44 8.72
CA LYS A 30 6.43 4.98 8.38
C LYS A 30 7.55 3.97 8.62
N LYS A 31 7.47 3.21 9.71
CA LYS A 31 8.45 2.17 10.06
C LYS A 31 8.52 1.07 8.98
N ASP A 32 7.37 0.52 8.60
CA ASP A 32 7.29 -0.52 7.57
C ASP A 32 7.70 0.01 6.19
N GLY A 33 7.25 1.22 5.83
CA GLY A 33 7.62 1.86 4.57
C GLY A 33 9.13 2.13 4.45
N GLN A 34 9.78 2.56 5.54
CA GLN A 34 11.23 2.75 5.58
C GLN A 34 11.98 1.41 5.49
N GLU A 35 11.52 0.38 6.19
CA GLU A 35 12.11 -0.95 6.10
C GLU A 35 12.00 -1.50 4.67
N ILE A 36 10.83 -1.39 4.05
CA ILE A 36 10.60 -1.79 2.66
C ILE A 36 11.54 -1.02 1.72
N ARG A 37 11.68 0.30 1.91
CA ARG A 37 12.58 1.13 1.09
C ARG A 37 14.04 0.69 1.24
N GLN A 38 14.49 0.41 2.46
CA GLN A 38 15.87 -0.02 2.72
C GLN A 38 16.17 -1.39 2.11
N LYS A 39 15.25 -2.35 2.27
CA LYS A 39 15.43 -3.73 1.79
C LYS A 39 15.20 -3.90 0.29
N PHE A 40 14.17 -3.23 -0.25
CA PHE A 40 13.66 -3.48 -1.60
C PHE A 40 13.69 -2.25 -2.52
N GLY A 41 14.12 -1.08 -2.03
CA GLY A 41 14.16 0.14 -2.85
C GLY A 41 15.01 0.03 -4.13
N LYS A 42 16.02 -0.86 -4.15
CA LYS A 42 16.81 -1.16 -5.35
C LYS A 42 16.02 -1.91 -6.45
N GLN A 43 14.90 -2.53 -6.10
CA GLN A 43 13.99 -3.23 -7.02
C GLN A 43 12.88 -2.33 -7.55
N ALA A 44 12.87 -1.05 -7.13
CA ALA A 44 11.87 -0.09 -7.57
C ALA A 44 11.90 0.10 -9.09
N ARG A 45 10.73 0.22 -9.69
CA ARG A 45 10.51 0.39 -11.13
C ARG A 45 9.87 1.75 -11.40
N GLY A 46 10.13 2.32 -12.58
CA GLY A 46 9.54 3.60 -13.01
C GLY A 46 9.73 4.69 -11.94
N TRP A 47 8.64 5.38 -11.58
CA TRP A 47 8.53 6.42 -10.55
C TRP A 47 8.85 5.99 -9.10
N GLY A 48 9.82 5.10 -8.88
CA GLY A 48 10.20 4.57 -7.57
C GLY A 48 9.19 3.58 -6.99
N SER A 49 8.29 3.05 -7.82
CA SER A 49 7.19 2.17 -7.40
C SER A 49 7.66 0.73 -7.17
N LEU A 50 7.04 0.04 -6.23
CA LEU A 50 7.31 -1.38 -5.97
C LEU A 50 6.07 -2.22 -6.25
N PRO A 51 6.17 -3.28 -7.08
CA PRO A 51 5.05 -4.18 -7.33
C PRO A 51 4.75 -5.02 -6.08
N VAL A 52 3.47 -5.10 -5.75
CA VAL A 52 2.98 -5.81 -4.56
C VAL A 52 1.72 -6.59 -4.87
N SER A 53 1.51 -7.67 -4.13
CA SER A 53 0.21 -8.29 -3.95
C SER A 53 -0.36 -7.82 -2.62
N VAL A 54 -1.61 -7.38 -2.60
CA VAL A 54 -2.27 -6.88 -1.39
C VAL A 54 -3.53 -7.67 -1.14
N THR A 55 -3.75 -8.00 0.13
CA THR A 55 -4.98 -8.64 0.63
C THR A 55 -5.63 -7.75 1.68
N ILE A 56 -6.91 -7.44 1.49
CA ILE A 56 -7.78 -6.82 2.50
C ILE A 56 -8.99 -7.73 2.64
N GLY A 57 -9.28 -8.16 3.87
CA GLY A 57 -10.34 -9.13 4.13
C GLY A 57 -10.19 -10.36 3.24
N ASN A 58 -11.14 -10.58 2.33
CA ASN A 58 -11.17 -11.70 1.40
C ASN A 58 -10.70 -11.35 -0.02
N THR A 59 -10.41 -10.07 -0.28
CA THR A 59 -10.01 -9.58 -1.60
C THR A 59 -8.50 -9.47 -1.72
N THR A 60 -7.93 -10.22 -2.65
CA THR A 60 -6.51 -10.11 -3.04
C THR A 60 -6.36 -9.54 -4.44
N TRP A 61 -5.43 -8.61 -4.63
CA TRP A 61 -5.13 -8.06 -5.95
C TRP A 61 -3.66 -7.66 -6.09
N ASN A 62 -3.20 -7.54 -7.34
CA ASN A 62 -1.87 -7.03 -7.65
C ASN A 62 -1.93 -5.53 -7.97
N THR A 63 -0.97 -4.79 -7.44
CA THR A 63 -0.80 -3.35 -7.68
C THR A 63 0.64 -2.94 -7.40
N SER A 64 0.89 -1.64 -7.27
CA SER A 64 2.18 -1.11 -6.87
C SER A 64 1.99 -0.10 -5.74
N ILE A 65 2.96 -0.04 -4.84
CA ILE A 65 3.08 1.06 -3.88
C ILE A 65 4.00 2.13 -4.45
N PHE A 66 3.71 3.39 -4.15
CA PHE A 66 4.43 4.55 -4.69
C PHE A 66 5.05 5.36 -3.56
N PRO A 67 6.30 5.84 -3.72
CA PRO A 67 6.94 6.62 -2.67
C PRO A 67 6.22 7.96 -2.54
N ASP A 68 5.90 8.34 -1.30
CA ASP A 68 5.32 9.64 -0.99
C ASP A 68 6.30 10.44 -0.14
N LYS A 69 6.77 11.57 -0.70
CA LYS A 69 7.70 12.47 -0.03
C LYS A 69 7.08 13.12 1.21
N LYS A 70 5.76 13.36 1.20
CA LYS A 70 5.07 14.06 2.30
C LYS A 70 5.01 13.22 3.56
N SER A 71 4.64 11.94 3.44
CA SER A 71 4.63 11.00 4.56
C SER A 71 6.01 10.40 4.88
N GLY A 72 6.96 10.47 3.95
CA GLY A 72 8.24 9.79 4.05
C GLY A 72 8.11 8.26 4.03
N SER A 73 7.03 7.77 3.43
CA SER A 73 6.65 6.35 3.34
C SER A 73 6.19 6.02 1.91
N TYR A 74 5.47 4.92 1.75
CA TYR A 74 4.77 4.59 0.51
C TYR A 74 3.26 4.79 0.66
N VAL A 75 2.61 5.10 -0.46
CA VAL A 75 1.15 5.10 -0.61
C VAL A 75 0.71 3.93 -1.48
N LEU A 76 -0.39 3.30 -1.06
CA LEU A 76 -1.05 2.20 -1.74
C LEU A 76 -2.38 2.72 -2.33
N PRO A 77 -2.56 2.70 -3.66
CA PRO A 77 -3.85 3.03 -4.26
C PRO A 77 -4.90 1.97 -3.94
N LEU A 78 -6.09 2.41 -3.51
CA LEU A 78 -7.22 1.56 -3.18
C LEU A 78 -8.33 1.73 -4.23
N LYS A 79 -8.46 0.72 -5.10
CA LYS A 79 -9.42 0.75 -6.22
C LYS A 79 -10.87 0.74 -5.70
N ALA A 80 -11.75 1.47 -6.39
CA ALA A 80 -13.18 1.54 -6.04
C ALA A 80 -13.85 0.16 -5.93
N LYS A 81 -13.51 -0.78 -6.84
CA LYS A 81 -14.06 -2.15 -6.80
C LYS A 81 -13.73 -2.90 -5.50
N ILE A 82 -12.54 -2.67 -4.94
CA ILE A 82 -12.09 -3.31 -3.70
C ILE A 82 -12.82 -2.68 -2.51
N ARG A 83 -12.93 -1.34 -2.51
CA ARG A 83 -13.70 -0.63 -1.48
C ARG A 83 -15.14 -1.10 -1.39
N LYS A 84 -15.78 -1.29 -2.55
CA LYS A 84 -17.15 -1.83 -2.63
C LYS A 84 -17.24 -3.27 -2.14
N ALA A 85 -16.31 -4.14 -2.54
CA ALA A 85 -16.31 -5.55 -2.14
C ALA A 85 -16.10 -5.75 -0.63
N GLU A 86 -15.23 -4.95 -0.01
CA GLU A 86 -14.85 -5.08 1.41
C GLU A 86 -15.58 -4.07 2.33
N GLY A 87 -16.56 -3.31 1.81
CA GLY A 87 -17.34 -2.35 2.59
C GLY A 87 -16.52 -1.19 3.19
N ILE A 88 -15.48 -0.73 2.48
CA ILE A 88 -14.52 0.25 2.98
C ILE A 88 -14.96 1.68 2.64
N SER A 89 -15.19 2.47 3.67
CA SER A 89 -15.50 3.89 3.60
C SER A 89 -14.26 4.78 3.72
N ASP A 90 -14.41 6.07 3.40
CA ASP A 90 -13.37 7.06 3.65
C ASP A 90 -13.09 7.15 5.17
N HIS A 91 -11.85 7.48 5.55
CA HIS A 91 -11.37 7.56 6.93
C HIS A 91 -11.45 6.25 7.73
N SER A 92 -11.79 5.14 7.07
CA SER A 92 -11.81 3.83 7.72
C SER A 92 -10.40 3.31 7.93
N ARG A 93 -10.11 2.76 9.12
CA ARG A 93 -8.87 2.04 9.39
C ARG A 93 -8.97 0.60 8.93
N VAL A 94 -8.23 0.26 7.89
CA VAL A 94 -8.21 -1.09 7.31
C VAL A 94 -6.92 -1.82 7.66
N THR A 95 -7.04 -3.11 7.97
CA THR A 95 -5.90 -4.01 8.13
C THR A 95 -5.67 -4.71 6.81
N PHE A 96 -4.43 -4.73 6.34
CA PHE A 96 -4.09 -5.32 5.07
C PHE A 96 -2.75 -6.05 5.15
N THR A 97 -2.62 -7.06 4.31
CA THR A 97 -1.36 -7.78 4.10
C THR A 97 -0.80 -7.36 2.76
N LEU A 98 0.47 -7.00 2.73
CA LEU A 98 1.20 -6.59 1.55
C LEU A 98 2.39 -7.51 1.34
N THR A 99 2.49 -8.10 0.17
CA THR A 99 3.59 -8.99 -0.24
C THR A 99 4.32 -8.40 -1.44
N LEU A 100 5.61 -8.15 -1.31
CA LEU A 100 6.45 -7.67 -2.41
C LEU A 100 6.66 -8.78 -3.45
N ARG A 101 6.56 -8.41 -4.73
CA ARG A 101 6.72 -9.31 -5.87
C ARG A 101 8.07 -9.16 -6.55
#